data_AF-A0A2I1JWC9-F1
#
_entry.id   AF-A0A2I1JWC9-F1
#
_cell.length_a   1.000
_cell.length_b   1.000
_cell.length_c   1.000
_cell.angle_alpha   90.00
_cell.angle_beta   90.00
_cell.angle_gamma   90.00
#
_symmetry.space_group_name_H-M   'P 1'
#
loop_
_entity.id
_entity.type
_entity.pdbx_description
1 polymer ?
#
loop_
_entity_poly.entity_id
_entity_poly.type
_entity_poly.pdbx_seq_one_letter_code
_entity_poly.pdbx_strand_id
1 'polypeptide(L)'
;MNRSKELQEALEASYATLKQVDIALAALKRASRWGWIDLWKGKRLSSYLKRRKIRQANRAIEAMERSVTRLQSELADVALVIPSAVSDRLRDHFWDIWVDNTFIDLSVQSKIKRGQQELKAFRKEILALIEQLESELKQR
;
A
#
# COMPACT_ATOMS: atom_id res chain seq x y z
N MET A 1 -5.97 -3.16 -29.53
CA MET A 1 -5.23 -2.91 -28.27
C MET A 1 -3.78 -2.64 -28.61
N ASN A 2 -3.19 -1.56 -28.09
CA ASN A 2 -1.79 -1.23 -28.32
C ASN A 2 -0.99 -1.71 -27.11
N ARG A 3 -0.29 -2.83 -27.23
CA ARG A 3 0.48 -3.44 -26.12
C ARG A 3 1.44 -2.45 -25.44
N SER A 4 2.05 -1.51 -26.18
CA SER A 4 2.93 -0.52 -25.58
C SER A 4 2.17 0.51 -24.72
N LYS A 5 0.94 0.83 -25.11
CA LYS A 5 0.03 1.68 -24.32
C LYS A 5 -0.37 0.98 -23.02
N GLU A 6 -0.78 -0.29 -23.10
CA GLU A 6 -1.17 -1.07 -21.91
C GLU A 6 0.00 -1.20 -20.91
N LEU A 7 1.22 -1.45 -21.40
CA LEU A 7 2.43 -1.49 -20.55
C LEU A 7 2.71 -0.15 -19.87
N GLN A 8 2.52 0.98 -20.58
CA GLN A 8 2.67 2.31 -20.01
C GLN A 8 1.61 2.59 -18.93
N GLU A 9 0.35 2.23 -19.18
CA GLU A 9 -0.75 2.40 -18.22
C GLU A 9 -0.51 1.57 -16.94
N ALA A 10 -0.04 0.32 -17.07
CA ALA A 10 0.35 -0.50 -15.93
C ALA A 10 1.57 0.08 -15.18
N LEU A 11 2.55 0.65 -15.88
CA LEU A 11 3.71 1.30 -15.27
C LEU A 11 3.31 2.55 -14.49
N GLU A 12 2.46 3.40 -15.08
CA GLU A 12 1.91 4.58 -14.42
C GLU A 12 1.11 4.22 -13.16
N ALA A 13 0.25 3.20 -13.24
CA ALA A 13 -0.49 2.71 -12.09
C ALA A 13 0.43 2.11 -11.01
N SER A 14 1.54 1.48 -11.41
CA SER A 14 2.54 0.93 -10.47
C SER A 14 3.23 2.06 -9.70
N TYR A 15 3.66 3.12 -10.38
CA TYR A 15 4.24 4.30 -9.74
C TYR A 15 3.24 5.03 -8.83
N ALA A 16 1.98 5.17 -9.27
CA ALA A 16 0.92 5.74 -8.45
C ALA A 16 0.70 4.93 -7.16
N THR A 17 0.70 3.60 -7.26
CA THR A 17 0.56 2.70 -6.11
C THR A 17 1.75 2.80 -5.17
N LEU A 18 2.98 2.78 -5.70
CA LEU A 18 4.20 2.94 -4.90
C LEU A 18 4.16 4.22 -4.05
N LYS A 19 3.72 5.34 -4.65
CA LYS A 19 3.57 6.62 -3.97
C LYS A 19 2.57 6.52 -2.81
N GLN A 20 1.41 5.88 -3.01
CA GLN A 20 0.42 5.74 -1.93
C GLN A 20 0.89 4.80 -0.82
N VAL A 21 1.60 3.72 -1.16
CA VAL A 21 2.24 2.84 -0.16
C VAL A 21 3.21 3.62 0.72
N ASP A 22 4.04 4.50 0.13
CA ASP A 22 4.96 5.35 0.89
C ASP A 22 4.23 6.36 1.80
N ILE A 23 3.11 6.93 1.35
CA ILE A 23 2.25 7.81 2.15
C ILE A 23 1.64 7.03 3.34
N ALA A 24 1.12 5.83 3.08
CA ALA A 24 0.54 4.97 4.11
C ALA A 24 1.59 4.54 5.16
N LEU A 25 2.80 4.14 4.73
CA LEU A 25 3.92 3.83 5.60
C LEU A 25 4.30 5.01 6.50
N ALA A 26 4.37 6.22 5.93
CA ALA A 26 4.66 7.43 6.69
C ALA A 26 3.56 7.75 7.71
N ALA A 27 2.29 7.55 7.35
CA ALA A 27 1.15 7.77 8.22
C ALA A 27 1.14 6.78 9.40
N LEU A 28 1.35 5.48 9.14
CA LEU A 28 1.50 4.46 10.18
C LEU A 28 2.70 4.73 11.09
N LYS A 29 3.84 5.15 10.55
CA LYS A 29 5.03 5.53 11.34
C LYS A 29 4.74 6.69 12.29
N ARG A 30 3.97 7.68 11.83
CA ARG A 30 3.52 8.79 12.68
C ARG A 30 2.52 8.31 13.74
N ALA A 31 1.59 7.43 13.39
CA ALA A 31 0.63 6.85 14.33
C ALA A 31 1.33 6.05 15.45
N SER A 32 2.29 5.20 15.10
CA SER A 32 3.07 4.41 16.08
C SER A 32 3.84 5.28 17.07
N ARG A 33 4.49 6.37 16.61
CA ARG A 33 5.28 7.25 17.50
C ARG A 33 4.41 7.97 18.53
N TRP A 34 3.15 8.24 18.20
CA TRP A 34 2.21 8.86 19.14
C TRP A 34 1.72 7.89 20.24
N GLY A 35 1.72 6.57 19.99
CA GLY A 35 1.38 5.57 21.00
C GLY A 35 2.34 5.54 22.21
N TRP A 36 3.61 5.89 22.00
CA TRP A 36 4.61 5.95 23.07
C TRP A 36 4.51 7.22 23.93
N ILE A 37 3.93 8.31 23.39
CA ILE A 37 3.78 9.59 24.11
C ILE A 37 2.75 9.46 25.25
N ASP A 38 1.75 8.58 25.11
CA ASP A 38 0.70 8.35 26.10
C ASP A 38 1.16 7.55 27.33
N LEU A 39 2.14 6.65 27.19
CA LEU A 39 2.62 5.81 28.29
C LEU A 39 3.57 6.54 29.26
N TRP A 40 4.18 7.64 28.82
CA TRP A 40 5.23 8.34 29.56
C TRP A 40 4.76 9.59 30.30
N LYS A 41 3.55 10.09 30.02
CA LYS A 41 2.96 11.25 30.69
C LYS A 41 1.56 10.90 31.18
N GLY A 42 1.46 10.43 32.43
CA GLY A 42 0.22 10.03 33.10
C GLY A 42 -0.83 11.15 33.30
N LYS A 43 -1.29 11.80 32.23
CA LYS A 43 -2.41 12.75 32.24
C LYS A 43 -3.25 12.66 30.96
N ARG A 44 -4.57 12.71 31.15
CA ARG A 44 -5.71 12.59 30.24
C ARG A 44 -5.75 13.55 29.02
N LEU A 45 -4.64 13.81 28.32
CA LEU A 45 -4.56 14.93 27.36
C LEU A 45 -4.60 14.62 25.84
N SER A 46 -4.58 13.38 25.33
CA SER A 46 -4.30 13.19 23.88
C SER A 46 -5.41 12.59 23.02
N SER A 47 -6.61 12.37 23.57
CA SER A 47 -7.72 11.67 22.90
C SER A 47 -8.03 12.21 21.47
N TYR A 48 -8.00 13.54 21.28
CA TYR A 48 -8.24 14.19 19.98
C TYR A 48 -7.08 14.02 18.98
N LEU A 49 -5.83 14.21 19.44
CA LEU A 49 -4.64 14.08 18.59
C LEU A 49 -4.40 12.63 18.15
N LYS A 50 -4.60 11.66 19.06
CA LYS A 50 -4.57 10.22 18.77
C LYS A 50 -5.58 9.88 17.68
N ARG A 51 -6.84 10.30 17.85
CA ARG A 51 -7.89 10.11 16.84
C ARG A 51 -7.55 10.75 15.50
N ARG A 52 -6.93 11.94 15.48
CA ARG A 52 -6.55 12.62 14.24
C ARG A 52 -5.47 11.85 13.47
N LYS A 53 -4.47 11.29 14.15
CA LYS A 53 -3.38 10.52 13.52
C LYS A 53 -3.86 9.17 12.99
N ILE A 54 -4.73 8.49 13.73
CA ILE A 54 -5.38 7.25 13.27
C ILE A 54 -6.23 7.54 12.03
N ARG A 55 -7.08 8.59 12.06
CA ARG A 55 -7.86 8.99 10.87
C ARG A 55 -6.98 9.32 9.66
N GLN A 56 -5.81 9.94 9.88
CA GLN A 56 -4.86 10.22 8.80
C GLN A 56 -4.27 8.93 8.22
N ALA A 57 -3.96 7.93 9.05
CA ALA A 57 -3.51 6.62 8.58
C ALA A 57 -4.61 5.93 7.78
N ASN A 58 -5.86 5.91 8.28
CA ASN A 58 -6.98 5.29 7.59
C ASN A 58 -7.23 5.92 6.20
N ARG A 59 -7.21 7.26 6.11
CA ARG A 59 -7.34 7.94 4.81
C ARG A 59 -6.20 7.62 3.83
N ALA A 60 -4.98 7.49 4.33
CA ALA A 60 -3.83 7.13 3.50
C ALA A 60 -3.95 5.68 2.98
N ILE A 61 -4.46 4.80 3.82
CA ILE A 61 -4.76 3.41 3.50
C ILE A 61 -5.85 3.32 2.43
N GLU A 62 -6.99 3.99 2.63
CA GLU A 62 -8.08 4.03 1.66
C GLU A 62 -7.63 4.57 0.29
N ALA A 63 -6.72 5.57 0.30
CA ALA A 63 -6.13 6.09 -0.93
C ALA A 63 -5.22 5.09 -1.63
N MET A 64 -4.45 4.33 -0.84
CA MET A 64 -3.62 3.25 -1.35
C MET A 64 -4.45 2.13 -1.95
N GLU A 65 -5.51 1.67 -1.27
CA GLU A 65 -6.43 0.64 -1.76
C GLU A 65 -6.96 0.99 -3.16
N ARG A 66 -7.41 2.24 -3.35
CA ARG A 66 -7.88 2.70 -4.68
C ARG A 66 -6.79 2.60 -5.75
N SER A 67 -5.54 2.93 -5.43
CA SER A 67 -4.42 2.79 -6.37
C SER A 67 -4.10 1.31 -6.66
N VAL A 68 -4.16 0.45 -5.64
CA VAL A 68 -3.97 -1.00 -5.81
C VAL A 68 -5.06 -1.59 -6.70
N THR A 69 -6.34 -1.25 -6.48
CA THR A 69 -7.44 -1.71 -7.34
C THR A 69 -7.25 -1.27 -8.79
N ARG A 70 -6.82 -0.02 -9.01
CA ARG A 70 -6.50 0.44 -10.36
C ARG A 70 -5.36 -0.36 -10.96
N LEU A 71 -4.24 -0.52 -10.24
CA LEU A 71 -3.10 -1.32 -10.70
C LEU A 71 -3.52 -2.75 -11.06
N GLN A 72 -4.38 -3.38 -10.26
CA GLN A 72 -4.91 -4.72 -10.57
C GLN A 72 -5.68 -4.75 -11.89
N SER A 73 -6.45 -3.71 -12.20
CA SER A 73 -7.15 -3.58 -13.48
C SER A 73 -6.17 -3.45 -14.64
N GLU A 74 -5.22 -2.51 -14.58
CA GLU A 74 -4.25 -2.29 -15.67
C GLU A 74 -3.36 -3.53 -15.88
N LEU A 75 -2.99 -4.25 -14.80
CA LEU A 75 -2.24 -5.49 -14.91
C LEU A 75 -3.06 -6.63 -15.54
N ALA A 76 -4.37 -6.67 -15.33
CA ALA A 76 -5.24 -7.65 -15.99
C ALA A 76 -5.26 -7.43 -17.51
N ASP A 77 -5.25 -6.17 -17.94
CA ASP A 77 -5.19 -5.80 -19.36
C ASP A 77 -3.83 -6.16 -20.00
N VAL A 78 -2.77 -6.21 -19.19
CA VAL A 78 -1.40 -6.63 -19.59
C VAL A 78 -1.13 -8.14 -19.37
N ALA A 79 -2.00 -8.87 -18.65
CA ALA A 79 -1.76 -10.26 -18.24
C ALA A 79 -1.62 -11.25 -19.42
N LEU A 80 -2.10 -10.89 -20.62
CA LEU A 80 -1.90 -11.67 -21.85
C LEU A 80 -0.45 -11.67 -22.35
N VAL A 81 0.42 -10.87 -21.73
CA VAL A 81 1.70 -10.47 -22.29
C VAL A 81 2.87 -10.72 -21.35
N ILE A 82 2.66 -10.54 -20.04
CA ILE A 82 3.71 -10.73 -19.04
C ILE A 82 3.42 -12.05 -18.32
N PRO A 83 4.26 -13.09 -18.49
CA PRO A 83 4.14 -14.28 -17.69
C PRO A 83 4.59 -13.93 -16.27
N SER A 84 3.66 -13.54 -15.38
CA SER A 84 4.04 -13.38 -13.99
C SER A 84 2.93 -13.71 -13.02
N ALA A 85 3.20 -14.75 -12.25
CA ALA A 85 2.56 -15.05 -10.97
C ALA A 85 2.65 -13.88 -9.95
N VAL A 86 3.25 -12.74 -10.30
CA VAL A 86 3.27 -11.53 -9.47
C VAL A 86 1.90 -10.84 -9.48
N SER A 87 1.18 -10.76 -10.61
CA SER A 87 -0.16 -10.14 -10.62
C SER A 87 -1.18 -10.92 -9.79
N ASP A 88 -1.16 -12.26 -9.89
CA ASP A 88 -2.06 -13.13 -9.11
C ASP A 88 -1.68 -13.13 -7.63
N ARG A 89 -0.38 -13.19 -7.29
CA ARG A 89 0.07 -13.08 -5.88
C ARG A 89 -0.25 -11.72 -5.27
N LEU A 90 -0.08 -10.64 -6.03
CA LEU A 90 -0.47 -9.30 -5.59
C LEU A 90 -1.99 -9.23 -5.40
N ARG A 91 -2.80 -9.74 -6.32
CA ARG A 91 -4.26 -9.69 -6.14
C ARG A 91 -4.73 -10.52 -4.93
N ASP A 92 -4.21 -11.73 -4.79
CA ASP A 92 -4.74 -12.71 -3.85
C ASP A 92 -4.18 -12.51 -2.42
N HIS A 93 -2.92 -12.05 -2.25
CA HIS A 93 -2.37 -11.76 -0.90
C HIS A 93 -2.69 -10.35 -0.37
N PHE A 94 -2.96 -9.35 -1.21
CA PHE A 94 -3.26 -8.01 -0.71
C PHE A 94 -4.55 -7.95 0.09
N TRP A 95 -5.59 -8.66 -0.35
CA TRP A 95 -6.89 -8.62 0.31
C TRP A 95 -6.93 -9.43 1.61
N ASP A 96 -6.27 -10.59 1.69
CA ASP A 96 -6.19 -11.39 2.92
C ASP A 96 -5.55 -10.63 4.09
N ILE A 97 -4.65 -9.69 3.79
CA ILE A 97 -3.98 -8.84 4.78
C ILE A 97 -4.86 -7.61 5.17
N TRP A 98 -5.59 -7.03 4.21
CA TRP A 98 -6.24 -5.73 4.37
C TRP A 98 -7.72 -5.77 4.78
N VAL A 99 -8.50 -6.77 4.31
CA VAL A 99 -9.98 -6.76 4.43
C VAL A 99 -10.48 -7.00 5.85
N ASP A 100 -9.70 -7.65 6.70
CA ASP A 100 -10.22 -8.23 7.94
C ASP A 100 -10.32 -7.19 9.08
N ASN A 101 -11.07 -6.09 8.87
CA ASN A 101 -11.57 -5.14 9.88
C ASN A 101 -10.55 -4.52 10.88
N THR A 102 -9.25 -4.72 10.65
CA THR A 102 -8.22 -4.56 11.70
C THR A 102 -7.59 -3.17 11.70
N PHE A 103 -7.58 -2.48 10.57
CA PHE A 103 -6.97 -1.15 10.42
C PHE A 103 -7.90 0.01 10.80
N ILE A 104 -9.21 -0.20 10.86
CA ILE A 104 -10.12 0.84 11.38
C ILE A 104 -9.81 1.08 12.88
N ASP A 105 -9.41 0.03 13.59
CA ASP A 105 -9.02 0.03 14.99
C ASP A 105 -7.50 -0.15 15.19
N LEU A 106 -6.69 0.70 14.52
CA LEU A 106 -5.23 0.87 14.75
C LEU A 106 -4.88 1.27 16.20
N SER A 107 -5.81 1.17 17.15
CA SER A 107 -5.62 1.50 18.57
C SER A 107 -4.56 0.64 19.25
N VAL A 108 -4.22 -0.53 18.69
CA VAL A 108 -3.19 -1.44 19.21
C VAL A 108 -1.86 -1.30 18.44
N GLN A 109 -0.79 -1.01 19.18
CA GLN A 109 0.58 -0.80 18.66
C GLN A 109 1.11 -1.99 17.85
N SER A 110 0.71 -3.23 18.17
CA SER A 110 1.10 -4.43 17.43
C SER A 110 0.53 -4.44 16.01
N LYS A 111 -0.72 -3.99 15.82
CA LYS A 111 -1.37 -3.88 14.50
C LYS A 111 -0.67 -2.86 13.60
N ILE A 112 -0.32 -1.69 14.15
CA ILE A 112 0.46 -0.67 13.41
C ILE A 112 1.81 -1.23 12.94
N LYS A 113 2.52 -1.95 13.81
CA LYS A 113 3.84 -2.52 13.47
C LYS A 113 3.72 -3.61 12.40
N ARG A 114 2.71 -4.46 12.48
CA ARG A 114 2.42 -5.49 11.46
C ARG A 114 2.13 -4.86 10.10
N GLY A 115 1.20 -3.91 10.04
CA GLY A 115 0.88 -3.20 8.79
C GLY A 115 2.09 -2.48 8.18
N GLN A 116 3.00 -1.94 9.00
CA GLN A 116 4.26 -1.38 8.49
C GLN A 116 5.19 -2.45 7.86
N GLN A 117 5.22 -3.66 8.40
CA GLN A 117 6.03 -4.74 7.84
C GLN A 117 5.44 -5.23 6.52
N GLU A 118 4.12 -5.42 6.47
CA GLU A 118 3.39 -5.83 5.27
C GLU A 118 3.51 -4.78 4.17
N LEU A 119 3.31 -3.49 4.46
CA LEU A 119 3.50 -2.43 3.46
C LEU A 119 4.93 -2.31 2.96
N LYS A 120 5.94 -2.64 3.79
CA LYS A 120 7.34 -2.68 3.33
C LYS A 120 7.60 -3.86 2.40
N ALA A 121 6.98 -5.02 2.67
CA ALA A 121 7.05 -6.16 1.76
C ALA A 121 6.38 -5.81 0.43
N PHE A 122 5.16 -5.26 0.49
CA PHE A 122 4.43 -4.81 -0.69
C PHE A 122 5.23 -3.84 -1.54
N ARG A 123 5.82 -2.83 -0.90
CA ARG A 123 6.62 -1.82 -1.58
C ARG A 123 7.73 -2.44 -2.42
N LYS A 124 8.37 -3.52 -1.93
CA LYS A 124 9.40 -4.25 -2.67
C LYS A 124 8.82 -4.97 -3.87
N GLU A 125 7.64 -5.57 -3.73
CA GLU A 125 6.95 -6.25 -4.82
C GLU A 125 6.55 -5.27 -5.94
N ILE A 126 6.05 -4.08 -5.59
CA ILE A 126 5.75 -3.03 -6.58
C ILE A 126 7.02 -2.57 -7.31
N LEU A 127 8.14 -2.40 -6.58
CA LEU A 127 9.40 -2.02 -7.21
C LEU A 127 9.89 -3.09 -8.21
N ALA A 128 9.81 -4.36 -7.83
CA ALA A 128 10.15 -5.46 -8.74
C ALA A 128 9.23 -5.50 -9.97
N LEU A 129 7.93 -5.21 -9.79
CA LEU A 129 6.98 -5.09 -10.89
C LEU A 129 7.33 -3.92 -11.83
N ILE A 130 7.70 -2.76 -11.29
CA ILE A 130 8.14 -1.60 -12.08
C ILE A 130 9.37 -1.97 -12.92
N GLU A 131 10.38 -2.59 -12.31
CA GLU A 131 11.58 -3.04 -13.01
C GLU A 131 11.25 -4.01 -14.16
N GLN A 132 10.31 -4.94 -13.92
CA GLN A 132 9.84 -5.88 -14.92
C GLN A 132 9.13 -5.19 -16.09
N LEU A 133 8.17 -4.29 -15.80
CA LEU A 133 7.42 -3.52 -16.80
C LEU A 133 8.35 -2.64 -17.66
N GLU A 134 9.34 -2.00 -17.04
CA GLU A 134 10.34 -1.21 -17.76
C GLU A 134 11.22 -2.06 -18.67
N SER A 135 11.59 -3.28 -18.24
CA SER A 135 12.38 -4.19 -19.07
C SER A 135 11.60 -4.64 -20.31
N GLU A 136 10.32 -4.96 -20.16
CA GLU A 136 9.41 -5.35 -21.25
C GLU A 136 9.18 -4.21 -22.25
N LEU A 137 9.13 -2.97 -21.76
CA LEU A 137 9.00 -1.79 -22.60
C LEU A 137 10.27 -1.51 -23.41
N LYS A 138 11.46 -1.79 -22.85
CA LYS A 138 12.77 -1.59 -23.50
C LYS A 138 13.13 -2.66 -24.53
N GLN A 139 12.60 -3.87 -24.39
CA GLN A 139 12.84 -4.98 -25.33
C GLN A 139 12.02 -4.86 -26.63
N ARG A 140 11.38 -3.70 -26.85
CA ARG A 140 10.55 -3.37 -28.02
C ARG A 140 11.11 -2.15 -28.73
#